data_AF-A0A533YAA4-F1
#
_entry.id   AF-A0A533YAA4-F1
#
_cell.length_a   1.000
_cell.length_b   1.000
_cell.length_c   1.000
_cell.angle_alpha   90.00
_cell.angle_beta   90.00
_cell.angle_gamma   90.00
#
_symmetry.space_group_name_H-M   'P 1'
#
loop_
_entity.id
_entity.type
_entity.pdbx_description
1 polymer ?
#
loop_
_entity_poly.entity_id
_entity_poly.type
_entity_poly.pdbx_seq_one_letter_code
_entity_poly.pdbx_strand_id
1 'polypeptide(L)' 'MRPWHPYRVDVSRFLRKGINAVEIRVTNTLINMLEAVQKPSGLLSAPLLTHEHRYTLSL' A
#
# COMPACT_ATOMS: atom_id res chain seq x y z
N MET A 1 0.34 -7.20 -4.41
CA MET A 1 0.60 -6.39 -3.20
C MET A 1 1.34 -7.26 -2.20
N ARG A 2 2.32 -6.73 -1.48
CA ARG A 2 2.93 -7.46 -0.36
C ARG A 2 2.09 -7.24 0.91
N PRO A 3 1.69 -8.31 1.63
CA PRO A 3 0.87 -8.16 2.83
C PRO A 3 1.68 -7.81 4.08
N TRP A 4 3.01 -7.74 3.99
CA TRP A 4 3.91 -7.33 5.07
C TRP A 4 4.76 -6.12 4.68
N HIS A 5 5.27 -5.42 5.69
CA HIS A 5 6.16 -4.28 5.51
C HIS A 5 7.43 -4.68 4.71
N PRO A 6 7.90 -3.84 3.76
CA PRO A 6 7.27 -2.60 3.32
C PRO A 6 6.06 -2.85 2.42
N TYR A 7 4.91 -2.27 2.75
CA TYR A 7 3.70 -2.37 1.94
C TYR A 7 3.94 -1.74 0.57
N ARG A 8 3.98 -2.58 -0.48
CA ARG A 8 4.17 -2.16 -1.87
C ARG A 8 3.21 -2.88 -2.78
N VAL A 9 2.75 -2.16 -3.80
CA VAL A 9 1.96 -2.69 -4.91
C VAL A 9 2.48 -2.08 -6.19
N ASP A 10 2.63 -2.92 -7.20
CA ASP A 10 2.95 -2.47 -8.54
C ASP A 10 1.69 -1.88 -9.19
N VAL A 11 1.77 -0.60 -9.54
CA VAL A 11 0.69 0.11 -10.23
C VAL A 11 1.01 0.44 -11.68
N SER A 12 2.17 0.02 -12.22
CA SER A 12 2.68 0.45 -13.53
C SER A 12 1.66 0.27 -14.66
N ARG A 13 0.86 -0.80 -14.62
CA ARG A 13 -0.14 -1.12 -15.65
C ARG A 13 -1.46 -0.33 -15.53
N PHE A 14 -1.66 0.40 -14.44
CA PHE A 14 -2.90 1.14 -14.17
C PHE A 14 -2.76 2.65 -14.34
N LEU A 15 -1.52 3.15 -14.43
CA LEU A 15 -1.25 4.58 -14.58
C LEU A 15 -1.69 5.10 -15.95
N ARG A 16 -2.30 6.28 -15.95
CA ARG A 16 -2.65 7.05 -17.15
C ARG A 16 -1.91 8.39 -17.13
N LYS A 17 -1.68 8.98 -18.31
CA LYS A 17 -1.14 10.34 -18.41
C LYS A 17 -2.11 11.33 -17.75
N GLY A 18 -1.59 12.21 -16.90
CA GLY A 18 -2.38 13.23 -16.21
C GLY A 18 -2.88 12.76 -14.84
N ILE A 19 -4.12 13.12 -14.50
CA ILE A 19 -4.71 12.88 -13.17
C ILE A 19 -5.11 11.41 -13.05
N ASN A 20 -4.73 10.80 -11.94
CA ASN A 20 -5.12 9.44 -11.56
C ASN A 20 -5.82 9.48 -10.20
N ALA A 21 -6.93 8.76 -10.05
CA ALA A 21 -7.59 8.56 -8.78
C ALA A 21 -7.06 7.27 -8.13
N VAL A 22 -6.78 7.32 -6.83
CA VAL A 22 -6.30 6.18 -6.05
C VAL A 22 -7.21 6.00 -4.85
N GLU A 23 -7.79 4.81 -4.71
CA GLU A 23 -8.60 4.41 -3.57
C GLU A 23 -7.85 3.35 -2.76
N ILE A 24 -7.67 3.58 -1.47
CA ILE A 24 -6.97 2.67 -0.55
C ILE A 24 -7.95 2.27 0.54
N ARG A 25 -8.22 0.96 0.63
CA ARG A 25 -9.03 0.37 1.71
C ARG A 25 -8.11 -0.31 2.71
N VAL A 26 -8.21 0.08 3.97
CA VAL A 26 -7.42 -0.48 5.08
C VAL A 26 -8.36 -1.07 6.10
N THR A 27 -8.10 -2.32 6.49
CA THR A 27 -8.85 -3.01 7.55
C THR A 27 -7.89 -3.35 8.67
N ASN A 28 -8.17 -2.87 9.89
CA ASN A 28 -7.46 -3.27 11.11
C ASN A 28 -8.10 -4.52 11.73
N THR A 29 -7.42 -5.09 12.72
CA THR A 29 -8.00 -6.14 13.57
C THR A 29 -8.89 -5.53 14.66
N LEU A 30 -9.68 -6.38 15.32
CA LEU A 30 -10.55 -5.98 16.45
C LEU A 30 -9.78 -5.64 17.75
N ILE A 31 -8.44 -5.72 17.75
CA ILE A 31 -7.63 -5.67 18.97
C ILE A 31 -7.82 -4.39 19.79
N ASN A 32 -7.99 -3.24 19.13
CA ASN A 32 -8.23 -1.97 19.80
C ASN A 32 -9.54 -1.98 20.60
N MET A 33 -10.55 -2.72 20.11
CA MET A 33 -11.82 -2.89 20.80
C MET A 33 -11.72 -3.91 21.93
N LEU A 34 -11.02 -5.03 21.70
CA LEU A 34 -10.88 -6.12 22.67
C LEU A 34 -10.04 -5.73 23.89
N GLU A 35 -8.98 -4.96 23.68
CA GLU A 35 -8.08 -4.53 24.76
C GLU A 35 -8.46 -3.16 25.34
N ALA A 36 -9.40 -2.44 24.73
CA ALA A 36 -9.72 -1.04 25.04
C ALA A 36 -8.48 -0.11 25.05
N VAL A 37 -7.42 -0.49 24.33
CA VAL A 37 -6.18 0.27 24.16
C VAL A 37 -6.05 0.69 22.71
N GLN A 38 -5.80 1.99 22.48
CA GLN A 38 -5.60 2.51 21.13
C GLN A 38 -4.22 2.09 20.60
N LYS A 39 -4.18 1.11 19.70
CA LYS A 39 -3.00 0.82 18.86
C LYS A 39 -3.09 1.59 17.54
N PRO A 40 -1.93 1.94 16.92
CA PRO A 40 -1.90 2.54 15.60
C PRO A 40 -2.69 1.71 14.59
N SER A 41 -3.62 2.35 13.87
CA SER A 41 -4.49 1.71 12.88
C SER A 41 -4.69 2.60 11.65
N GLY A 42 -5.09 1.99 10.54
CA GLY A 42 -5.34 2.70 9.28
C GLY A 42 -4.07 2.97 8.47
N LEU A 43 -4.10 4.03 7.66
CA LEU A 43 -2.99 4.44 6.81
C LEU A 43 -2.05 5.38 7.59
N LEU A 44 -0.99 4.80 8.15
CA LEU A 44 -0.09 5.50 9.10
C LEU A 44 0.92 6.45 8.44
N SER A 45 1.07 6.38 7.11
CA SER A 45 1.95 7.25 6.34
C SER A 45 1.37 7.52 4.97
N ALA A 46 1.72 8.67 4.38
CA ALA A 46 1.31 9.01 3.03
C ALA A 46 1.87 7.98 2.03
N PRO A 47 1.05 7.46 1.10
CA PRO A 47 1.52 6.61 0.02
C PRO A 47 2.47 7.39 -0.88
N LEU A 48 3.55 6.74 -1.32
CA LEU A 48 4.51 7.33 -2.24
C LEU A 48 4.48 6.56 -3.56
N LEU A 49 4.38 7.29 -4.67
CA LEU A 49 4.59 6.73 -6.00
C LEU A 49 6.08 6.82 -6.34
N THR A 50 6.74 5.67 -6.42
CA THR A 50 8.16 5.57 -6.77
C THR A 50 8.34 4.89 -8.11
N HIS A 51 9.18 5.48 -8.97
CA HIS A 51 9.66 4.80 -10.17
C HIS A 51 10.74 3.78 -9.79
N GLU A 52 10.62 2.55 -10.29
CA GLU A 52 11.62 1.50 -10.09
C GLU A 52 12.03 0.93 -11.45
N HIS A 53 13.33 0.64 -11.62
CA HIS A 53 13.80 -0.09 -12.80
C HIS A 53 13.36 -1.55 -12.71
N ARG A 54 12.79 -2.07 -13.79
CA ARG A 54 12.42 -3.48 -13.90
C ARG A 54 13.26 -4.14 -14.97
N TYR A 55 13.97 -5.17 -14.56
CA TYR A 55 14.81 -5.98 -15.43
C TYR A 55 14.18 -7.37 -15.53
N THR A 56 14.09 -7.89 -16.74
CA THR A 56 13.76 -9.28 -17.00
C THR A 56 15.02 -9.96 -17.48
N LEU A 57 15.53 -10.90 -16.68
CA LEU A 57 16.64 -11.75 -17.08
C LEU A 57 16.05 -13.01 -17.72
N SER A 58 16.31 -13.21 -19.00
CA SER A 58 16.03 -14.46 -19.71
C SER A 58 17.33 -15.26 -19.84
N LEU A 59 17.27 -16.56 -19.53
CA LEU A 59 18.35 -17.52 -19.75
C LEU A 59 18.44 -17.91 -21.22
#